data_AF-A0A0P9Q310-F1
#
_entry.id   AF-A0A0P9Q310-F1
#
_cell.length_a   1.000
_cell.length_b   1.000
_cell.length_c   1.000
_cell.angle_alpha   90.00
_cell.angle_beta   90.00
_cell.angle_gamma   90.00
#
_symmetry.space_group_name_H-M   'P 1'
#
loop_
_entity.id
_entity.type
_entity.pdbx_description
1 polymer ?
#
loop_
_entity_poly.entity_id
_entity_poly.type
_entity_poly.pdbx_seq_one_letter_code
_entity_poly.pdbx_strand_id
1 'polypeptide(L)'
;EALFDNILVFENYPVSEALQQSAPQGLVFGGLHTQEQTHYPLTLVVNLGETLSMRFSYARQHFSEQHMAQLSAHLSQVLQALVRDPQAAIGELALLDDHEQQQIVR
;
A
#
# COMPACT_ATOMS: atom_id res chain seq x y z
N GLU A 1 -8.57 -25.39 -0.77
CA GLU A 1 -8.91 -23.97 -0.93
C GLU A 1 -7.87 -23.11 -0.23
N ALA A 2 -7.69 -21.86 -0.66
CA ALA A 2 -6.90 -20.89 0.09
C ALA A 2 -7.70 -20.42 1.32
N LEU A 3 -7.02 -20.18 2.45
CA LEU A 3 -7.65 -19.65 3.67
C LEU A 3 -7.85 -18.13 3.64
N PHE A 4 -7.18 -17.46 2.70
CA PHE A 4 -7.18 -16.02 2.54
C PHE A 4 -7.29 -15.68 1.06
N ASP A 5 -7.95 -14.56 0.77
CA ASP A 5 -8.07 -14.04 -0.60
C ASP A 5 -6.99 -13.00 -0.93
N ASN A 6 -6.41 -12.38 0.10
CA ASN A 6 -5.49 -11.27 -0.02
C ASN A 6 -4.30 -11.44 0.92
N ILE A 7 -3.16 -10.85 0.58
CA ILE A 7 -1.99 -10.79 1.46
C ILE A 7 -1.46 -9.36 1.59
N LEU A 8 -1.00 -9.02 2.80
CA LEU A 8 -0.25 -7.81 3.08
C LEU A 8 1.18 -8.20 3.42
N VAL A 9 2.13 -7.63 2.70
CA VAL A 9 3.57 -7.82 2.91
C VAL A 9 4.15 -6.51 3.41
N PHE A 10 4.84 -6.53 4.54
CA PHE A 10 5.57 -5.37 5.05
C PHE A 10 7.07 -5.63 4.95
N GLU A 11 7.75 -4.87 4.10
CA GLU A 11 9.20 -4.95 3.91
C GLU A 11 9.88 -3.98 4.89
N ASN A 12 10.49 -4.53 5.95
CA ASN A 12 11.18 -3.77 7.01
C ASN A 12 12.67 -3.51 6.73
N TYR A 13 13.19 -3.93 5.58
CA TYR A 13 14.63 -3.91 5.30
C TYR A 13 14.94 -3.15 4.00
N PRO A 14 15.71 -2.05 4.05
CA PRO A 14 16.11 -1.32 2.86
C PRO A 14 17.27 -2.07 2.18
N VAL A 15 16.96 -3.17 1.51
CA VAL A 15 17.92 -3.97 0.74
C VAL A 15 18.64 -3.12 -0.31
N SER A 16 17.94 -2.12 -0.86
CA SER A 16 18.47 -1.13 -1.79
C SER A 16 19.59 -0.27 -1.19
N GLU A 17 19.40 0.25 0.03
CA GLU A 17 20.42 1.07 0.72
C GLU A 17 21.64 0.22 1.06
N ALA A 18 21.44 -1.00 1.55
CA ALA A 18 22.51 -1.93 1.84
C ALA A 18 23.36 -2.26 0.59
N LEU A 19 22.71 -2.45 -0.56
CA LEU A 19 23.39 -2.72 -1.83
C LEU A 19 24.13 -1.48 -2.36
N GLN A 20 23.55 -0.28 -2.24
CA GLN A 20 24.23 0.96 -2.62
C GLN A 20 25.48 1.23 -1.76
N GLN A 21 25.39 1.04 -0.44
CA GLN A 21 26.53 1.22 0.47
C GLN A 21 27.66 0.22 0.20
N SER A 22 27.34 -0.94 -0.36
CA SER A 22 28.29 -2.01 -0.67
C SER A 22 28.85 -1.93 -2.12
N ALA A 23 28.43 -0.94 -2.92
CA ALA A 23 28.83 -0.83 -4.31
C ALA A 23 30.29 -0.35 -4.45
N PRO A 24 31.11 -0.98 -5.32
CA PRO A 24 32.44 -0.47 -5.65
C PRO A 24 32.39 0.95 -6.22
N GLN A 25 33.47 1.73 -6.05
CA GLN A 25 33.55 3.09 -6.60
C GLN A 25 33.30 3.09 -8.12
N GLY A 26 32.32 3.88 -8.56
CA GLY A 26 31.92 4.00 -9.97
C GLY A 26 30.75 3.10 -10.40
N LEU A 27 30.27 2.19 -9.53
CA LEU A 27 29.05 1.42 -9.75
C LEU A 27 27.86 2.05 -9.01
N VAL A 28 26.76 2.24 -9.74
CA VAL A 28 25.48 2.70 -9.17
C VAL A 28 24.45 1.63 -9.46
N PHE A 29 23.82 1.09 -8.40
CA PHE A 29 22.64 0.24 -8.56
C PHE A 29 21.45 1.13 -8.94
N GLY A 30 20.80 0.82 -10.07
CA GLY A 30 19.56 1.46 -10.47
C GLY A 30 18.38 1.12 -9.54
N GLY A 31 17.20 1.69 -9.82
CA GLY A 31 15.99 1.42 -9.03
C GLY A 31 15.66 -0.07 -8.97
N LEU A 32 15.74 -0.66 -7.78
CA LEU A 32 15.37 -2.06 -7.53
C LEU A 32 13.87 -2.26 -7.79
N HIS A 33 13.57 -3.19 -8.69
CA HIS A 33 12.20 -3.64 -8.94
C HIS A 33 12.08 -5.08 -8.43
N THR A 34 11.50 -5.23 -7.25
CA THR A 34 11.08 -6.53 -6.74
C THR A 34 9.75 -6.89 -7.39
N GLN A 35 9.72 -7.94 -8.22
CA GLN A 35 8.49 -8.49 -8.75
C GLN A 35 8.11 -9.71 -7.92
N GLU A 36 7.26 -9.51 -6.90
CA GLU A 36 6.65 -10.62 -6.17
C GLU A 36 5.46 -11.16 -6.97
N GLN A 37 5.53 -12.42 -7.39
CA GLN A 37 4.37 -13.15 -7.91
C GLN A 37 3.77 -13.99 -6.80
N THR A 38 2.59 -13.57 -6.35
CA THR A 38 1.77 -14.32 -5.41
C THR A 38 0.55 -14.88 -6.14
N HIS A 39 -0.02 -15.97 -5.62
CA HIS A 39 -1.26 -16.54 -6.18
C HIS A 39 -2.53 -15.86 -5.64
N TYR A 40 -2.39 -14.75 -4.90
CA TYR A 40 -3.52 -14.03 -4.32
C TYR A 40 -4.06 -12.98 -5.29
N PRO A 41 -5.38 -12.92 -5.54
CA PRO A 41 -6.01 -11.90 -6.38
C PRO A 41 -5.66 -10.46 -6.01
N LEU A 42 -5.33 -10.19 -4.74
CA LEU A 42 -4.84 -8.90 -4.28
C LEU A 42 -3.66 -9.05 -3.32
N THR A 43 -2.60 -8.29 -3.58
CA THR A 43 -1.41 -8.19 -2.74
C THR A 43 -1.10 -6.73 -2.47
N LEU A 44 -1.02 -6.35 -1.20
CA LEU A 44 -0.56 -5.03 -0.77
C LEU A 44 0.86 -5.15 -0.21
N VAL A 45 1.83 -4.56 -0.90
CA VAL A 45 3.22 -4.47 -0.42
C VAL A 45 3.42 -3.07 0.19
N VAL A 46 3.91 -3.04 1.41
CA VAL A 46 4.23 -1.82 2.16
C VAL A 46 5.73 -1.76 2.38
N ASN A 47 6.35 -0.67 1.95
CA ASN A 47 7.77 -0.41 2.11
C ASN A 47 7.96 0.84 2.97
N LEU A 48 8.93 0.79 3.88
CA LEU A 48 9.34 1.94 4.68
C LEU A 48 10.68 2.49 4.17
N GLY A 49 10.65 3.71 3.65
CA GLY A 49 11.83 4.54 3.37
C GLY A 49 11.68 5.90 4.06
N GLU A 50 12.07 6.99 3.41
CA GLU A 50 11.77 8.36 3.88
C GLU A 50 10.25 8.61 4.03
N THR A 51 9.45 7.93 3.21
CA THR A 51 7.99 7.91 3.29
C THR A 51 7.48 6.48 3.20
N LEU A 52 6.23 6.25 3.64
CA LEU A 52 5.56 4.96 3.47
C LEU A 52 5.12 4.79 2.02
N SER A 53 5.65 3.78 1.34
CA SER A 53 5.21 3.42 -0.01
C SER A 53 4.30 2.20 0.04
N MET A 54 3.14 2.29 -0.62
CA MET A 54 2.14 1.23 -0.69
C MET A 54 1.88 0.86 -2.14
N ARG A 55 2.05 -0.42 -2.49
CA ARG A 55 1.84 -0.95 -3.84
C ARG A 55 0.77 -2.01 -3.82
N PHE A 56 -0.29 -1.80 -4.59
CA PHE A 56 -1.35 -2.78 -4.81
C PHE A 56 -1.09 -3.53 -6.10
N SER A 57 -0.86 -4.84 -6.01
CA SER A 57 -0.83 -5.77 -7.15
C SER A 57 -2.13 -6.55 -7.15
N TYR A 58 -2.87 -6.54 -8.26
CA TYR A 58 -4.19 -7.14 -8.31
C TYR A 58 -4.51 -7.79 -9.66
N ALA A 59 -5.31 -8.85 -9.59
CA ALA A 59 -5.82 -9.56 -10.75
C ALA A 59 -7.00 -8.78 -11.36
N ARG A 60 -6.81 -8.27 -12.58
CA ARG A 60 -7.82 -7.47 -13.31
C ARG A 60 -9.15 -8.19 -13.58
N GLN A 61 -9.16 -9.51 -13.51
CA GLN A 61 -10.39 -10.30 -13.61
C GLN A 61 -11.30 -10.17 -12.37
N HIS A 62 -10.73 -9.74 -11.24
CA HIS A 62 -11.45 -9.57 -9.97
C HIS A 62 -11.62 -8.09 -9.58
N PHE A 63 -10.67 -7.22 -9.95
CA PHE A 63 -10.66 -5.82 -9.56
C PHE A 63 -10.52 -4.87 -10.75
N SER A 64 -11.36 -3.83 -10.78
CA SER A 64 -11.23 -2.72 -11.73
C SER A 64 -10.22 -1.69 -11.22
N GLU A 65 -9.60 -0.94 -12.14
CA GLU A 65 -8.69 0.15 -11.77
C GLU A 65 -9.38 1.19 -10.88
N GLN A 66 -10.63 1.51 -11.17
CA GLN A 66 -11.42 2.46 -10.38
C GLN A 66 -11.63 1.98 -8.94
N HIS A 67 -12.00 0.71 -8.73
CA HIS A 67 -12.17 0.16 -7.39
C HIS A 67 -10.85 0.16 -6.61
N MET A 68 -9.74 -0.14 -7.28
CA MET A 68 -8.43 -0.14 -6.62
C MET A 68 -7.97 1.28 -6.27
N ALA A 69 -8.29 2.26 -7.10
CA ALA A 69 -8.03 3.67 -6.78
C ALA A 69 -8.81 4.11 -5.53
N GLN A 70 -10.12 3.81 -5.46
CA GLN A 70 -10.95 4.09 -4.28
C GLN A 70 -10.43 3.38 -3.03
N LEU A 71 -10.12 2.08 -3.13
CA LEU A 71 -9.56 1.31 -2.01
C LEU A 71 -8.26 1.93 -1.49
N SER A 72 -7.37 2.37 -2.38
CA SER A 72 -6.12 3.02 -1.99
C SER A 72 -6.34 4.37 -1.31
N ALA A 73 -7.32 5.15 -1.77
CA ALA A 73 -7.69 6.43 -1.17
C ALA A 73 -8.30 6.23 0.23
N HIS A 74 -9.26 5.32 0.37
CA HIS A 74 -9.86 4.97 1.66
C HIS A 74 -8.82 4.49 2.67
N LEU A 75 -7.88 3.61 2.27
CA LEU A 75 -6.83 3.15 3.16
C LEU A 75 -5.95 4.31 3.62
N SER A 76 -5.57 5.21 2.71
CA SER A 76 -4.80 6.41 3.04
C SER A 76 -5.55 7.30 4.05
N GLN A 77 -6.86 7.50 3.86
CA GLN A 77 -7.69 8.30 4.74
C GLN A 77 -7.77 7.71 6.15
N VAL A 78 -7.99 6.40 6.27
CA VAL A 78 -8.03 5.71 7.57
C VAL A 78 -6.67 5.81 8.27
N LEU A 79 -5.56 5.62 7.56
CA LEU A 79 -4.22 5.77 8.13
C LEU A 79 -3.98 7.20 8.65
N GLN A 80 -4.41 8.22 7.90
CA GLN A 80 -4.29 9.61 8.34
C GLN A 80 -5.17 9.92 9.56
N ALA A 81 -6.38 9.34 9.61
CA ALA A 81 -7.28 9.49 10.75
C ALA A 81 -6.70 8.84 12.03
N LEU A 82 -6.12 7.63 11.89
CA LEU A 82 -5.44 6.92 12.98
C LEU A 82 -4.24 7.71 13.55
N VAL A 83 -3.48 8.40 12.69
CA VAL A 83 -2.36 9.24 13.13
C VAL A 83 -2.85 10.50 13.86
N ARG A 84 -4.00 11.04 13.46
CA ARG A 84 -4.57 12.25 14.05
C ARG A 84 -5.18 12.00 15.43
N ASP A 85 -5.90 10.89 15.59
CA ASP A 85 -6.45 10.47 16.87
C ASP A 85 -6.28 8.96 17.07
N PRO A 86 -5.18 8.52 17.72
CA PRO A 86 -4.90 7.10 17.93
C PRO A 86 -5.81 6.44 18.98
N GLN A 87 -6.64 7.21 19.69
CA GLN A 87 -7.58 6.68 20.68
C GLN A 87 -9.03 6.59 20.15
N ALA A 88 -9.29 7.16 18.97
CA ALA A 88 -10.59 7.06 18.32
C ALA A 88 -10.97 5.58 18.09
N ALA A 89 -12.25 5.27 18.27
CA ALA A 89 -12.73 3.94 17.94
C ALA A 89 -12.65 3.74 16.42
N ILE A 90 -12.22 2.55 15.97
CA ILE A 90 -12.05 2.27 14.53
C ILE A 90 -13.33 2.54 13.74
N GLY A 91 -14.51 2.27 14.33
CA GLY A 91 -15.81 2.52 13.70
C GLY A 91 -16.20 4.00 13.55
N GLU A 92 -15.46 4.91 14.18
CA GLU A 92 -15.67 6.36 14.09
C GLU A 92 -14.76 7.03 13.06
N LEU A 93 -13.80 6.27 12.50
CA LEU A 93 -12.89 6.79 11.49
C LEU A 93 -13.62 6.94 10.16
N ALA A 94 -13.57 8.16 9.60
CA ALA A 94 -14.13 8.43 8.29
C ALA A 94 -13.38 7.62 7.21
N LEU A 95 -14.08 6.70 6.55
CA LEU A 95 -13.54 5.91 5.44
C LEU A 95 -13.45 6.73 4.15
N LEU A 96 -14.46 7.56 3.91
CA LEU A 96 -14.61 8.40 2.75
C LEU A 96 -13.91 9.73 2.97
N ASP A 97 -13.25 10.23 1.93
CA ASP A 97 -12.82 11.62 1.92
C ASP A 97 -14.01 12.59 1.74
N ASP A 98 -13.75 13.88 1.93
CA ASP A 98 -14.80 14.91 1.86
C ASP A 98 -15.47 14.97 0.47
N HIS A 99 -14.75 14.57 -0.59
CA HIS A 99 -15.27 14.59 -1.96
C HIS A 99 -16.19 13.39 -2.22
N GLU A 100 -15.86 12.20 -1.73
CA GLU A 100 -16.71 11.01 -1.80
C GLU A 100 -17.97 11.14 -0.94
N GLN A 101 -17.86 11.74 0.26
CA GLN A 101 -19.05 12.04 1.08
C GLN A 101 -20.04 12.95 0.35
N GLN A 102 -19.54 13.98 -0.36
CA GLN A 102 -20.40 14.88 -1.12
C GLN A 102 -21.07 14.22 -2.34
N GLN A 103 -20.49 13.16 -2.90
CA GLN A 103 -21.09 12.41 -4.01
C GLN A 103 -22.21 11.47 -3.55
N ILE A 104 -22.15 10.92 -2.33
CA ILE A 104 -23.15 9.99 -1.80
C ILE A 104 -24.37 10.72 -1.21
N VAL A 105 -24.18 11.94 -0.70
CA VAL A 105 -25.26 12.75 -0.11
C VAL A 105 -26.12 13.44 -1.19
N ARG A 106 -25.79 13.28 -2.48
CA ARG A 106 -26.59 13.73 -3.63
C ARG A 106 -27.45 12.63 -4.21
#